data_AF-A0A2N1Y0J6-F1
#
_entry.id   AF-A0A2N1Y0J6-F1
#
_cell.length_a   1.000
_cell.length_b   1.000
_cell.length_c   1.000
_cell.angle_alpha   90.00
_cell.angle_beta   90.00
_cell.angle_gamma   90.00
#
_symmetry.space_group_name_H-M   'P 1'
#
loop_
_entity.id
_entity.type
_entity.pdbx_description
1 polymer ?
#
loop_
_entity_poly.entity_id
_entity_poly.type
_entity_poly.pdbx_seq_one_letter_code
_entity_poly.pdbx_strand_id
1 'polypeptide(L)'
;MRALFGLIAIVVLITILNSQSTDTPKATLTFERAGYFKSPTRDRIYTILVKSPVDEAAIVNHARGLQSTPGQMTAAYYYYIGDTVPRDGVTLASSVFEANKVIFNMQGISRPSYAYMRFRNGTDGLTPCYKLPEHELCRSN
;
A
#
# COMPACT_ATOMS: atom_id res chain seq x y z
N MET A 1 -74.90 33.35 19.91
CA MET A 1 -74.58 31.99 19.44
C MET A 1 -73.08 31.88 19.24
N ARG A 2 -72.52 30.74 19.64
CA ARG A 2 -71.11 30.39 19.80
C ARG A 2 -70.47 29.94 18.47
N ALA A 3 -69.18 30.25 18.29
CA ALA A 3 -68.12 29.44 17.63
C ALA A 3 -66.93 30.41 17.39
N LEU A 4 -65.81 30.40 18.12
CA LEU A 4 -64.79 29.36 18.35
C LEU A 4 -64.04 28.96 17.06
N PHE A 5 -62.75 28.62 17.24
CA PHE A 5 -61.76 28.09 16.30
C PHE A 5 -60.92 29.13 15.54
N GLY A 6 -59.60 29.15 15.62
CA GLY A 6 -58.68 28.25 16.29
C GLY A 6 -57.26 28.66 15.88
N LEU A 7 -56.46 29.10 16.85
CA LEU A 7 -55.07 29.51 16.66
C LEU A 7 -54.23 28.23 16.54
N ILE A 8 -53.85 27.84 15.33
CA ILE A 8 -52.95 26.70 15.12
C ILE A 8 -51.51 27.21 15.25
N ALA A 9 -50.94 27.06 16.45
CA ALA A 9 -49.51 27.22 16.68
C ALA A 9 -48.81 25.90 16.29
N ILE A 10 -48.15 25.88 15.14
CA ILE A 10 -47.32 24.76 14.69
C ILE A 10 -45.97 24.86 15.42
N VAL A 11 -45.76 24.00 16.42
CA VAL A 11 -44.46 23.80 17.07
C VAL A 11 -43.64 22.85 16.21
N VAL A 12 -42.70 23.38 15.43
CA VAL A 12 -41.73 22.59 14.66
C VAL A 12 -40.59 22.19 15.61
N LEU A 13 -40.62 20.97 16.12
CA LEU A 13 -39.59 20.40 16.97
C LEU A 13 -38.47 19.82 16.08
N ILE A 14 -37.45 20.63 15.77
CA ILE A 14 -36.25 20.17 15.05
C ILE A 14 -35.38 19.39 16.04
N THR A 15 -35.37 18.07 15.93
CA THR A 15 -34.44 17.20 16.65
C THR A 15 -33.10 17.21 15.93
N ILE A 16 -32.12 17.90 16.52
CA ILE A 16 -30.72 17.87 16.06
C ILE A 16 -30.14 16.52 16.48
N LEU A 17 -30.07 15.57 15.55
CA LEU A 17 -29.28 14.35 15.71
C LEU A 17 -27.80 14.73 15.67
N ASN A 18 -27.19 14.88 16.85
CA ASN A 18 -25.75 14.94 17.01
C ASN A 18 -25.18 13.56 16.65
N SER A 19 -24.78 13.39 15.38
CA SER A 19 -23.99 12.25 14.93
C SER A 19 -22.57 12.44 15.45
N GLN A 20 -22.31 12.03 16.70
CA GLN A 20 -20.96 11.92 17.21
C GLN A 20 -20.29 10.74 16.50
N SER A 21 -19.53 11.04 15.45
CA SER A 21 -18.64 10.07 14.83
C SER A 21 -17.59 9.68 15.87
N THR A 22 -17.71 8.47 16.39
CA THR A 22 -16.68 7.87 17.23
C THR A 22 -15.51 7.50 16.33
N ASP A 23 -14.63 8.48 16.07
CA ASP A 23 -13.34 8.22 15.44
C ASP A 23 -12.50 7.37 16.39
N THR A 24 -12.60 6.06 16.24
CA THR A 24 -11.62 5.13 16.79
C THR A 24 -10.27 5.52 16.19
N PRO A 25 -9.20 5.71 16.98
CA PRO A 25 -7.89 6.04 16.44
C PRO A 25 -7.47 4.93 15.48
N LYS A 26 -7.59 5.19 14.18
CA LYS A 26 -7.14 4.25 13.14
C LYS A 26 -5.64 4.14 13.31
N ALA A 27 -5.14 2.93 13.60
CA ALA A 27 -3.71 2.70 13.76
C ALA A 27 -2.95 3.36 12.61
N THR A 28 -1.99 4.23 12.93
CA THR A 28 -1.22 4.96 11.92
C THR A 28 -0.41 3.96 11.09
N LEU A 29 -0.87 3.75 9.86
CA LEU A 29 -0.16 2.96 8.87
C LEU A 29 1.21 3.60 8.62
N THR A 30 2.26 2.81 8.84
CA THR A 30 3.64 3.27 8.63
C THR A 30 4.26 2.45 7.51
N PHE A 31 4.75 3.14 6.50
CA PHE A 31 5.53 2.58 5.40
C PHE A 31 6.96 3.10 5.52
N GLU A 32 7.91 2.20 5.73
CA GLU A 32 9.33 2.53 5.82
C GLU A 32 10.05 1.97 4.60
N ARG A 33 10.77 2.80 3.85
CA ARG A 33 11.63 2.31 2.78
C ARG A 33 12.86 1.63 3.39
N ALA A 34 12.94 0.32 3.20
CA ALA A 34 13.99 -0.52 3.74
C ALA A 34 15.19 -0.65 2.79
N GLY A 35 14.94 -0.66 1.49
CA GLY A 35 15.95 -0.75 0.44
C GLY A 35 15.50 -0.08 -0.85
N TYR A 36 16.48 0.31 -1.69
CA TYR A 36 16.23 1.05 -2.91
C TYR A 36 17.27 0.79 -3.98
N PHE A 37 16.83 0.33 -5.15
CA PHE A 37 17.66 0.23 -6.34
C PHE A 37 17.14 1.16 -7.45
N LYS A 38 18.07 1.72 -8.22
CA LYS A 38 17.79 2.47 -9.44
C LYS A 38 18.82 2.14 -10.51
N SER A 39 18.36 1.61 -11.64
CA SER A 39 19.22 1.34 -12.79
C SER A 39 19.62 2.62 -13.54
N PRO A 40 20.62 2.57 -14.44
CA PRO A 40 20.94 3.67 -15.36
C PRO A 40 19.76 4.08 -16.25
N THR A 41 18.92 3.12 -16.67
CA THR A 41 17.68 3.36 -17.43
C THR A 41 16.55 3.94 -16.57
N ARG A 42 16.77 4.08 -15.26
CA ARG A 42 15.80 4.55 -14.26
C ARG A 42 14.66 3.56 -14.00
N ASP A 43 14.88 2.27 -14.23
CA ASP A 43 14.07 1.23 -13.60
C ASP A 43 14.35 1.25 -12.09
N ARG A 44 13.32 1.05 -11.27
CA ARG A 44 13.41 1.16 -9.80
C ARG A 44 12.85 -0.06 -9.11
N ILE A 45 13.49 -0.44 -8.01
CA ILE A 45 12.97 -1.44 -7.08
C ILE A 45 13.03 -0.87 -5.66
N TYR A 46 11.93 -1.01 -4.94
CA TYR A 46 11.80 -0.63 -3.54
C TYR A 46 11.52 -1.88 -2.70
N THR A 47 12.15 -1.97 -1.53
CA THR A 47 11.67 -2.84 -0.45
C THR A 47 11.12 -1.98 0.67
N ILE A 48 9.91 -2.29 1.12
CA ILE A 48 9.12 -1.48 2.04
C ILE A 48 8.72 -2.32 3.24
N LEU A 49 8.96 -1.81 4.44
CA LEU A 49 8.44 -2.37 5.68
C LEU A 49 7.10 -1.74 6.03
N VAL A 50 6.17 -2.57 6.48
CA VAL A 50 4.82 -2.15 6.89
C VAL A 50 4.42 -2.74 8.23
N LYS A 51 3.78 -1.93 9.06
CA LYS A 51 3.19 -2.38 10.33
C LYS A 51 1.86 -3.09 10.05
N SER A 52 1.68 -4.30 10.57
CA SER A 52 0.48 -5.14 10.33
C SER A 52 -0.73 -4.74 11.19
N PRO A 53 -1.98 -4.97 10.72
CA PRO A 53 -2.39 -5.34 9.34
C PRO A 53 -2.69 -4.11 8.47
N VAL A 54 -2.39 -4.20 7.16
CA VAL A 54 -2.59 -3.12 6.18
C VAL A 54 -3.59 -3.55 5.12
N ASP A 55 -4.49 -2.64 4.75
CA ASP A 55 -5.43 -2.81 3.64
C ASP A 55 -4.71 -2.75 2.28
N GLU A 56 -5.13 -3.58 1.32
CA GLU A 56 -4.56 -3.65 -0.03
C GLU A 56 -4.66 -2.29 -0.75
N ALA A 57 -5.75 -1.54 -0.54
CA ALA A 57 -5.90 -0.19 -1.08
C ALA A 57 -4.85 0.79 -0.54
N ALA A 58 -4.47 0.66 0.74
CA ALA A 58 -3.41 1.48 1.31
C ALA A 58 -2.03 1.15 0.73
N ILE A 59 -1.75 -0.13 0.45
CA ILE A 59 -0.54 -0.57 -0.24
C ILE A 59 -0.48 0.04 -1.64
N VAL A 60 -1.57 -0.02 -2.42
CA VAL A 60 -1.64 0.57 -3.76
C VAL A 60 -1.42 2.07 -3.72
N ASN A 61 -2.10 2.78 -2.81
CA ASN A 61 -1.97 4.23 -2.67
C ASN A 61 -0.53 4.65 -2.34
N HIS A 62 0.11 3.95 -1.40
CA HIS A 62 1.52 4.16 -1.09
C HIS A 62 2.41 3.88 -2.31
N ALA A 63 2.22 2.73 -2.96
CA ALA A 63 3.03 2.31 -4.11
C ALA A 63 2.95 3.31 -5.27
N ARG A 64 1.75 3.84 -5.56
CA ARG A 64 1.53 4.82 -6.61
C ARG A 64 2.21 6.17 -6.33
N GLY A 65 2.40 6.51 -5.05
CA GLY A 65 3.12 7.69 -4.59
C GLY A 65 4.64 7.56 -4.65
N LEU A 66 5.19 6.36 -4.89
CA LEU A 66 6.63 6.17 -5.06
C LEU A 66 7.13 6.86 -6.32
N GLN A 67 8.38 7.34 -6.26
CA GLN A 67 9.02 7.94 -7.41
C GLN A 67 9.10 6.92 -8.56
N SER A 68 8.69 7.35 -9.75
CA SER A 68 8.75 6.56 -10.98
C SER A 68 9.26 7.41 -12.14
N THR A 69 9.50 6.79 -13.28
CA THR A 69 9.86 7.49 -14.52
C THR A 69 8.97 6.97 -15.65
N PRO A 70 8.29 7.84 -16.40
CA PRO A 70 7.49 7.40 -17.55
C PRO A 70 8.31 6.52 -18.51
N GLY A 71 7.72 5.43 -18.98
CA GLY A 71 8.39 4.45 -19.86
C GLY A 71 9.33 3.45 -19.15
N GLN A 72 9.49 3.55 -17.84
CA GLN A 72 10.37 2.67 -17.04
C GLN A 72 9.57 1.88 -16.00
N MET A 73 10.15 0.77 -15.54
CA MET A 73 9.55 -0.08 -14.52
C MET A 73 9.78 0.51 -13.13
N THR A 74 8.76 0.40 -12.27
CA THR A 74 8.91 0.59 -10.82
C THR A 74 8.26 -0.58 -10.09
N ALA A 75 9.02 -1.34 -9.33
CA ALA A 75 8.52 -2.40 -8.46
C ALA A 75 8.64 -2.01 -6.98
N ALA A 76 7.69 -2.45 -6.16
CA ALA A 76 7.72 -2.29 -4.72
C ALA A 76 7.30 -3.59 -4.03
N TYR A 77 8.19 -4.10 -3.18
CA TYR A 77 7.99 -5.34 -2.42
C TYR A 77 7.77 -5.00 -0.95
N TYR A 78 6.65 -5.44 -0.40
CA TYR A 78 6.20 -5.10 0.95
C TYR A 78 6.40 -6.27 1.90
N TYR A 79 6.98 -5.97 3.06
CA TYR A 79 7.32 -6.91 4.11
C TYR A 79 6.72 -6.43 5.43
N TYR A 80 6.25 -7.34 6.27
CA TYR A 80 5.78 -6.96 7.60
C TYR A 80 6.97 -6.70 8.55
N ILE A 81 6.75 -5.87 9.56
CA ILE A 81 7.72 -5.74 10.66
C ILE A 81 7.94 -7.13 11.28
N GLY A 82 9.22 -7.54 11.38
CA GLY A 82 9.64 -8.86 11.82
C GLY A 82 10.15 -9.76 10.67
N ASP A 83 9.83 -9.42 9.42
CA ASP A 83 10.38 -10.10 8.26
C ASP A 83 11.87 -9.78 8.07
N THR A 84 12.61 -10.74 7.52
CA THR A 84 13.98 -10.52 7.08
C THR A 84 13.95 -9.87 5.71
N VAL A 85 14.16 -8.55 5.67
CA VAL A 85 14.06 -7.74 4.44
C VAL A 85 15.43 -7.55 3.81
N PRO A 86 15.56 -7.69 2.48
CA PRO A 86 16.81 -7.41 1.80
C PRO A 86 16.99 -5.90 1.65
N ARG A 87 17.70 -5.29 2.60
CA ARG A 87 17.97 -3.84 2.64
C ARG A 87 19.19 -3.49 1.79
N ASP A 88 20.36 -3.89 2.27
CA ASP A 88 21.65 -3.53 1.68
C ASP A 88 21.87 -4.25 0.35
N GLY A 89 21.50 -5.53 0.26
CA GLY A 89 21.65 -6.29 -0.98
C GLY A 89 20.87 -5.68 -2.15
N VAL A 90 19.68 -5.12 -1.91
CA VAL A 90 18.93 -4.39 -2.95
C VAL A 90 19.61 -3.07 -3.27
N THR A 91 20.05 -2.34 -2.24
CA THR A 91 20.65 -1.01 -2.40
C THR A 91 22.00 -1.05 -3.12
N LEU A 92 22.76 -2.11 -2.93
CA LEU A 92 24.08 -2.32 -3.51
C LEU A 92 24.04 -3.07 -4.85
N ALA A 93 22.88 -3.52 -5.30
CA ALA A 93 22.76 -4.24 -6.56
C ALA A 93 23.25 -3.39 -7.75
N SER A 94 23.94 -4.03 -8.69
CA SER A 94 24.45 -3.41 -9.92
C SER A 94 23.42 -3.40 -11.06
N SER A 95 22.35 -4.20 -10.94
CA SER A 95 21.33 -4.36 -11.97
C SER A 95 19.96 -4.74 -11.39
N VAL A 96 18.91 -4.55 -12.19
CA VAL A 96 17.54 -5.02 -11.86
C VAL A 96 17.55 -6.54 -11.59
N PHE A 97 18.31 -7.30 -12.38
CA PHE A 97 18.41 -8.75 -12.23
C PHE A 97 19.06 -9.12 -10.89
N GLU A 98 20.14 -8.44 -10.51
CA GLU A 98 20.80 -8.68 -9.22
C GLU A 98 19.89 -8.28 -8.05
N ALA A 99 19.21 -7.15 -8.13
CA ALA A 99 18.25 -6.73 -7.10
C ALA A 99 17.13 -7.77 -6.92
N ASN A 100 16.58 -8.31 -8.02
CA ASN A 100 15.59 -9.39 -7.95
C ASN A 100 16.18 -10.69 -7.38
N LYS A 101 17.42 -11.04 -7.75
CA LYS A 101 18.11 -12.21 -7.18
C LYS A 101 18.26 -12.08 -5.67
N VAL A 102 18.59 -10.90 -5.16
CA VAL A 102 18.67 -10.66 -3.71
C VAL A 102 17.30 -10.86 -3.06
N ILE A 103 16.24 -10.36 -3.69
CA ILE A 103 14.87 -10.44 -3.14
C ILE A 103 14.34 -11.88 -3.10
N PHE A 104 14.67 -12.69 -4.10
CA PHE A 104 14.00 -13.96 -4.34
C PHE A 104 14.87 -15.20 -4.14
N ASN A 105 16.20 -15.06 -4.20
CA ASN A 105 17.12 -16.21 -4.23
C ASN A 105 18.14 -16.19 -3.09
N MET A 106 18.19 -15.14 -2.28
CA MET A 106 19.10 -15.09 -1.14
C MET A 106 18.50 -15.84 0.04
N GLN A 107 19.26 -16.81 0.56
CA GLN A 107 18.84 -17.60 1.71
C GLN A 107 18.62 -16.71 2.94
N GLY A 108 17.55 -16.98 3.69
CA GLY A 108 17.21 -16.24 4.91
C GLY A 108 16.38 -14.98 4.68
N ILE A 109 16.14 -14.57 3.44
CA ILE A 109 15.23 -13.48 3.11
C ILE A 109 13.78 -13.98 3.21
N SER A 110 12.92 -13.23 3.90
CA SER A 110 11.48 -13.51 3.93
C SER A 110 10.90 -13.33 2.52
N ARG A 111 9.81 -14.04 2.21
CA ARG A 111 9.03 -13.72 1.01
C ARG A 111 8.26 -12.42 1.24
N PRO A 112 8.15 -11.50 0.25
CA PRO A 112 7.28 -10.34 0.40
C PRO A 112 5.81 -10.77 0.61
N SER A 113 5.07 -9.99 1.38
CA SER A 113 3.62 -10.13 1.57
C SER A 113 2.85 -9.58 0.38
N TYR A 114 3.34 -8.49 -0.22
CA TYR A 114 2.78 -7.91 -1.44
C TYR A 114 3.87 -7.53 -2.42
N ALA A 115 3.56 -7.67 -3.71
CA ALA A 115 4.35 -7.12 -4.80
C ALA A 115 3.48 -6.16 -5.61
N TYR A 116 3.94 -4.94 -5.78
CA TYR A 116 3.35 -3.97 -6.68
C TYR A 116 4.30 -3.71 -7.84
N MET A 117 3.75 -3.60 -9.05
CA MET A 117 4.53 -3.27 -10.24
C MET A 117 3.81 -2.22 -11.07
N ARG A 118 4.53 -1.16 -11.43
CA ARG A 118 4.19 -0.26 -12.54
C ARG A 118 5.04 -0.65 -13.75
N PHE A 119 4.36 -0.98 -14.83
CA PHE A 119 4.96 -1.44 -16.08
C PHE A 119 5.41 -0.28 -16.97
N ARG A 120 6.26 -0.56 -17.97
CA ARG A 120 6.76 0.44 -18.94
C ARG A 120 5.64 1.15 -19.70
N ASN A 121 4.51 0.48 -19.94
CA ASN A 121 3.33 1.04 -20.59
C ASN A 121 2.47 1.93 -19.65
N GLY A 122 2.89 2.13 -18.40
CA GLY A 122 2.18 2.93 -17.40
C GLY A 122 1.07 2.19 -16.65
N THR A 123 0.71 0.97 -17.06
CA THR A 123 -0.23 0.13 -16.27
C THR A 123 0.41 -0.28 -14.95
N ASP A 124 -0.42 -0.56 -13.95
CA ASP A 124 0.04 -1.04 -12.66
C ASP A 124 -0.83 -2.15 -12.09
N GLY A 125 -0.28 -2.90 -11.14
CA GLY A 125 -0.96 -4.00 -10.47
C GLY A 125 -0.37 -4.30 -9.11
N LEU A 126 -1.22 -4.85 -8.24
CA LEU A 126 -0.84 -5.39 -6.93
C LEU A 126 -1.07 -6.91 -6.94
N THR A 127 -0.10 -7.65 -6.43
CA THR A 127 -0.20 -9.09 -6.19
C THR A 127 -0.04 -9.38 -4.70
N PRO A 128 -1.06 -9.93 -4.03
CA PRO A 128 -0.93 -10.43 -2.67
C PRO A 128 -0.18 -11.77 -2.67
N CYS A 129 1.12 -11.75 -2.37
CA CYS A 129 2.01 -12.90 -2.45
C CYS A 129 1.72 -14.00 -1.41
N TYR A 130 1.01 -13.66 -0.33
CA TYR A 130 0.50 -14.65 0.62
C TYR A 130 -0.69 -15.46 0.06
N LYS A 131 -1.45 -14.90 -0.89
CA LYS A 131 -2.57 -15.60 -1.58
C LYS A 131 -2.10 -16.28 -2.87
N LEU A 132 -1.19 -15.65 -3.60
CA LEU A 132 -0.73 -16.07 -4.93
C LEU A 132 0.80 -16.27 -4.94
N PRO A 133 1.31 -17.28 -4.22
CA PRO A 133 2.76 -17.47 -4.06
C PRO A 133 3.49 -17.78 -5.37
N GLU A 134 2.80 -18.40 -6.33
CA GLU A 134 3.36 -18.79 -7.63
C GLU A 134 3.28 -17.68 -8.69
N HIS A 135 2.68 -16.53 -8.37
CA HIS A 135 2.60 -15.41 -9.30
C HIS A 135 4.01 -14.93 -9.65
N GLU A 136 4.23 -14.51 -10.90
CA GLU A 136 5.55 -14.09 -11.42
C GLU A 136 6.24 -13.01 -10.58
N LEU A 137 5.46 -12.19 -9.88
CA LEU A 137 5.91 -11.10 -9.01
C LEU A 137 6.26 -11.54 -7.58
N CYS A 138 5.91 -12.76 -7.19
CA CYS A 138 6.01 -13.28 -5.83
C CYS A 138 6.95 -14.48 -5.70
N ARG A 139 7.42 -15.00 -6.83
CA ARG A 139 8.08 -16.29 -6.92
C ARG A 139 9.56 -16.18 -6.53
N SER A 140 9.98 -16.98 -5.56
CA SER A 140 11.40 -17.32 -5.37
C SER A 140 11.82 -18.32 -6.44
N ASN A 141 12.86 -18.00 -7.21
CA ASN A 141 13.42 -18.91 -8.22
C ASN A 141 14.19 -20.06 -7.56
#